data_AF-A0A1Q3JP12-F1
#
_entry.id   AF-A0A1Q3JP12-F1
#
_cell.length_a   1.000
_cell.length_b   1.000
_cell.length_c   1.000
_cell.angle_alpha   90.00
_cell.angle_beta   90.00
_cell.angle_gamma   90.00
#
_symmetry.space_group_name_H-M   'P 1'
#
loop_
_entity.id
_entity.type
_entity.pdbx_description
1 polymer ?
#
loop_
_entity_poly.entity_id
_entity_poly.type
_entity_poly.pdbx_seq_one_letter_code
_entity_poly.pdbx_strand_id
1 'polypeptide(L)'
;MRRLALAVAVLLAGCALQNRFEVIVIDPGATSARLELCGRLPEVLPRTAKGFELRRRSDCRGGGQVVVSFQDGSSVVCPVRFVDGGLEAWYRYRVEGGRCVIA
;
A
#
# COMPACT_ATOMS: atom_id res chain seq x y z
N MET A 1 -16.18 52.69 15.71
CA MET A 1 -16.80 51.36 15.47
C MET A 1 -16.40 50.87 14.07
N ARG A 2 -15.43 49.95 13.96
CA ARG A 2 -15.11 49.26 12.68
C ARG A 2 -14.99 47.77 12.99
N ARG A 3 -15.96 47.01 12.48
CA ARG A 3 -16.16 45.59 12.74
C ARG A 3 -15.03 44.82 12.03
N LEU A 4 -14.19 44.12 12.80
CA LEU A 4 -13.27 43.11 12.27
C LEU A 4 -14.12 41.94 11.77
N ALA A 5 -14.21 41.77 10.45
CA ALA A 5 -14.75 40.57 9.85
C ALA A 5 -13.71 39.44 9.99
N LEU A 6 -13.92 38.53 10.94
CA LEU A 6 -13.17 37.28 11.04
C LEU A 6 -13.50 36.42 9.83
N ALA A 7 -12.58 36.32 8.88
CA ALA A 7 -12.64 35.34 7.81
C ALA A 7 -12.34 33.95 8.39
N VAL A 8 -13.38 33.13 8.55
CA VAL A 8 -13.25 31.70 8.89
C VAL A 8 -12.68 31.00 7.65
N ALA A 9 -11.38 30.74 7.65
CA ALA A 9 -10.75 29.87 6.67
C ALA A 9 -11.16 28.43 6.96
N VAL A 10 -12.20 27.96 6.27
CA VAL A 10 -12.58 26.54 6.24
C VAL A 10 -11.47 25.79 5.51
N LEU A 11 -10.54 25.21 6.27
CA LEU A 11 -9.57 24.25 5.77
C LEU A 11 -10.34 23.03 5.29
N LEU A 12 -10.60 22.96 3.99
CA LEU A 12 -11.03 21.76 3.28
C LEU A 12 -9.88 20.74 3.37
N ALA A 13 -9.78 20.06 4.50
CA ALA A 13 -9.01 18.83 4.62
C ALA A 13 -9.70 17.78 3.75
N GLY A 14 -9.42 17.79 2.44
CA GLY A 14 -9.89 16.76 1.54
C GLY A 14 -9.39 15.42 2.05
N CYS A 15 -10.30 14.50 2.38
CA CYS A 15 -9.95 13.10 2.63
C CYS A 15 -9.15 12.61 1.42
N ALA A 16 -7.85 12.48 1.58
CA ALA A 16 -7.01 11.95 0.53
C ALA A 16 -7.37 10.47 0.38
N LEU A 17 -7.97 10.11 -0.75
CA LEU A 17 -8.19 8.70 -1.12
C LEU A 17 -6.83 7.98 -1.11
N GLN A 18 -6.75 6.87 -0.37
CA GLN A 18 -5.54 6.09 -0.20
C GLN A 18 -5.80 4.64 -0.54
N ASN A 19 -4.99 4.11 -1.43
CA ASN A 19 -4.96 2.68 -1.71
C ASN A 19 -4.37 1.93 -0.52
N ARG A 20 -4.97 0.78 -0.22
CA ARG A 20 -4.53 -0.12 0.84
C ARG A 20 -3.89 -1.34 0.22
N PHE A 21 -2.64 -1.61 0.61
CA PHE A 21 -1.89 -2.79 0.20
C PHE A 21 -1.68 -3.65 1.44
N GLU A 22 -2.29 -4.83 1.48
CA GLU A 22 -2.21 -5.74 2.62
C GLU A 22 -1.74 -7.11 2.14
N VAL A 23 -0.69 -7.61 2.80
CA VAL A 23 -0.18 -8.96 2.58
C VAL A 23 -0.25 -9.72 3.89
N ILE A 24 -1.12 -10.73 3.93
CA ILE A 24 -1.22 -11.68 5.03
C ILE A 24 -0.19 -12.77 4.79
N VAL A 25 0.69 -13.03 5.75
CA VAL A 25 1.73 -14.04 5.60
C VAL A 25 1.40 -15.22 6.49
N ILE A 26 1.12 -16.37 5.87
CA ILE A 26 0.94 -17.65 6.55
C ILE A 26 2.27 -18.39 6.66
N ASP A 27 3.09 -18.30 5.61
CA ASP A 27 4.40 -18.94 5.57
C ASP A 27 5.35 -18.34 6.63
N PRO A 28 6.08 -19.17 7.38
CA PRO A 28 7.02 -18.67 8.38
C PRO A 28 8.21 -17.96 7.73
N GLY A 29 8.86 -17.07 8.48
CA GLY A 29 10.17 -16.53 8.08
C GLY A 29 10.13 -15.32 7.14
N ALA A 30 8.98 -14.72 6.83
CA ALA A 30 8.96 -13.46 6.07
C ALA A 30 9.61 -12.31 6.86
N THR A 31 10.58 -11.63 6.27
CA THR A 31 11.38 -10.56 6.89
C THR A 31 10.99 -9.16 6.45
N SER A 32 10.58 -8.99 5.20
CA SER A 32 10.23 -7.68 4.65
C SER A 32 9.23 -7.80 3.51
N ALA A 33 8.50 -6.72 3.24
CA ALA A 33 7.70 -6.57 2.04
C ALA A 33 7.96 -5.18 1.44
N ARG A 34 8.07 -5.11 0.12
CA ARG A 34 8.30 -3.87 -0.63
C ARG A 34 7.29 -3.73 -1.76
N LEU A 35 6.69 -2.56 -1.88
CA LEU A 35 5.75 -2.18 -2.92
C LEU A 35 6.48 -1.41 -4.00
N GLU A 36 6.44 -1.93 -5.22
CA GLU A 36 6.91 -1.23 -6.41
C GLU A 36 5.69 -0.92 -7.29
N LEU A 37 5.48 0.36 -7.60
CA LEU A 37 4.37 0.80 -8.44
C LEU A 37 4.90 1.69 -9.56
N CYS A 38 4.39 1.45 -10.77
CA CYS A 38 4.63 2.33 -11.91
C CYS A 38 6.13 2.56 -12.22
N GLY A 39 6.99 1.57 -11.95
CA GLY A 39 8.45 1.66 -12.16
C GLY A 39 9.18 2.64 -11.22
N ARG A 40 8.57 3.02 -10.10
CA ARG A 40 9.16 3.91 -9.10
C ARG A 40 9.96 3.11 -8.05
N LEU A 41 10.76 3.83 -7.26
CA LEU A 41 11.53 3.23 -6.17
C LEU A 41 10.61 2.43 -5.22
N PRO A 42 11.00 1.20 -4.82
CA PRO A 42 10.20 0.41 -3.92
C PRO A 42 10.02 1.04 -2.53
N GLU A 43 8.79 1.04 -2.04
CA GLU A 43 8.42 1.51 -0.70
C GLU A 43 8.26 0.31 0.25
N VAL A 44 8.78 0.39 1.48
CA VAL A 44 8.64 -0.69 2.46
C VAL A 44 7.21 -0.72 3.00
N LEU A 45 6.58 -1.89 3.05
CA LEU A 45 5.35 -2.10 3.83
C LEU A 45 5.74 -2.39 5.29
N PRO A 46 5.29 -1.57 6.26
CA PRO A 46 5.44 -1.87 7.68
C PRO A 46 4.90 -3.25 8.07
N ARG A 47 5.59 -3.89 9.03
CA ARG A 47 5.15 -5.17 9.64
C ARG A 47 3.91 -4.94 10.50
N THR A 48 2.96 -5.86 10.42
CA THR A 48 1.78 -5.95 11.28
C THR A 48 1.71 -7.31 11.97
N ALA A 49 0.70 -7.51 12.83
CA ALA A 49 0.48 -8.79 13.50
C ALA A 49 0.21 -9.96 12.54
N LYS A 50 -0.32 -9.70 11.34
CA LYS A 50 -0.72 -10.73 10.35
C LYS A 50 0.17 -10.79 9.12
N GLY A 51 1.12 -9.86 8.97
CA GLY A 51 1.95 -9.74 7.78
C GLY A 51 2.44 -8.32 7.59
N PHE A 52 2.07 -7.68 6.48
CA PHE A 52 2.53 -6.34 6.12
C PHE A 52 1.38 -5.48 5.56
N GLU A 53 1.39 -4.18 5.85
CA GLU A 53 0.38 -3.26 5.31
C GLU A 53 0.98 -1.88 5.00
N LEU A 54 0.56 -1.28 3.89
CA LEU A 54 0.81 0.12 3.57
C LEU A 54 -0.46 0.78 3.03
N ARG A 55 -0.76 1.97 3.52
CA ARG A 55 -1.76 2.87 2.91
C ARG A 55 -1.04 4.02 2.26
N ARG A 56 -1.29 4.25 0.98
CA ARG A 56 -0.68 5.35 0.24
C ARG A 56 -1.61 5.85 -0.84
N ARG A 57 -1.52 7.13 -1.15
CA ARG A 57 -2.11 7.66 -2.39
C ARG A 57 -1.33 7.09 -3.57
N SER A 58 -2.02 6.52 -4.55
CA SER A 58 -1.41 6.33 -5.86
C SER A 58 -1.44 7.66 -6.59
N ASP A 59 -0.28 8.12 -7.03
CA ASP A 59 -0.10 9.34 -7.82
C ASP A 59 0.37 8.99 -9.24
N CYS A 60 0.11 7.74 -9.64
CA CYS A 60 0.43 7.19 -10.94
C CYS A 60 -0.67 6.24 -11.40
N ARG A 61 -0.70 5.98 -12.71
CA ARG A 61 -1.57 5.00 -13.35
C ARG A 61 -0.71 3.92 -13.99
N GLY A 62 -1.00 2.66 -13.69
CA GLY A 62 -0.21 1.53 -14.20
C GLY A 62 -0.24 0.32 -13.27
N GLY A 63 0.65 -0.63 -13.48
CA GLY A 63 0.79 -1.82 -12.63
C GLY A 63 1.97 -1.74 -11.67
N GLY A 64 2.20 -2.84 -10.97
CA GLY A 64 3.35 -3.03 -10.10
C GLY A 64 3.25 -4.35 -9.34
N GLN A 65 3.90 -4.41 -8.19
CA GLN A 65 3.99 -5.63 -7.40
C GLN A 65 4.35 -5.35 -5.95
N VAL A 66 3.96 -6.27 -5.07
CA VAL A 66 4.53 -6.38 -3.72
C VAL A 66 5.47 -7.58 -3.69
N VAL A 67 6.71 -7.36 -3.30
CA VAL A 67 7.72 -8.42 -3.15
C VAL A 67 7.93 -8.69 -1.67
N VAL A 68 7.59 -9.90 -1.22
CA VAL A 68 7.84 -10.38 0.14
C VAL A 68 9.14 -11.17 0.14
N SER A 69 10.08 -10.81 1.00
CA SER A 69 11.37 -11.51 1.16
C SER A 69 11.38 -12.32 2.46
N PHE A 70 12.05 -13.46 2.43
CA PHE A 70 12.12 -14.42 3.54
C PHE A 70 13.55 -14.56 4.08
N GLN A 71 13.69 -15.14 5.27
CA GLN A 71 14.98 -15.34 5.96
C GLN A 71 15.92 -16.27 5.18
N ASP A 72 15.37 -17.22 4.43
CA ASP A 72 16.12 -18.14 3.57
C ASP A 72 16.61 -17.50 2.26
N GLY A 73 16.32 -16.20 2.05
CA GLY A 73 16.66 -15.46 0.84
C GLY A 73 15.65 -15.63 -0.30
N SER A 74 14.62 -16.47 -0.14
CA SER A 74 13.54 -16.61 -1.12
C SER A 74 12.64 -15.37 -1.14
N SER A 75 11.89 -15.22 -2.22
CA SER A 75 10.90 -14.14 -2.33
C SER A 75 9.64 -14.58 -3.07
N VAL A 76 8.52 -13.97 -2.69
CA VAL A 76 7.21 -14.16 -3.31
C VAL A 76 6.73 -12.82 -3.86
N VAL A 77 6.24 -12.84 -5.11
CA VAL A 77 5.74 -11.65 -5.81
C VAL A 77 4.23 -11.67 -5.89
N CYS A 78 3.59 -10.63 -5.36
CA CYS A 78 2.15 -10.39 -5.43
C CYS A 78 1.86 -9.32 -6.50
N PRO A 79 1.23 -9.67 -7.63
CA PRO A 79 1.05 -8.73 -8.74
C PRO A 79 -0.04 -7.70 -8.44
N VAL A 80 0.29 -6.42 -8.57
CA VAL A 80 -0.66 -5.30 -8.57
C VAL A 80 -0.97 -4.97 -10.03
N ARG A 81 -2.10 -5.48 -10.55
CA ARG A 81 -2.39 -5.36 -11.99
C ARG A 81 -2.58 -3.91 -12.44
N PHE A 82 -3.29 -3.12 -11.65
CA PHE A 82 -3.61 -1.76 -12.00
C PHE A 82 -3.89 -0.91 -10.76
N VAL A 83 -3.27 0.25 -10.69
CA VAL A 83 -3.59 1.37 -9.80
C VAL A 83 -4.02 2.56 -10.64
N ASP A 84 -4.97 3.35 -10.13
CA ASP A 84 -5.32 4.66 -10.69
C ASP A 84 -5.30 5.70 -9.57
N GLY A 85 -4.76 6.88 -9.84
CA GLY A 85 -4.53 7.89 -8.82
C GLY A 85 -5.78 8.64 -8.33
N GLY A 86 -6.92 8.41 -8.99
CA GLY A 86 -8.22 8.95 -8.61
C GLY A 86 -9.14 7.98 -7.87
N LEU A 87 -8.72 6.72 -7.67
CA LEU A 87 -9.56 5.67 -7.08
C LEU A 87 -8.92 5.12 -5.81
N GLU A 88 -9.76 4.87 -4.82
CA GLU A 88 -9.41 4.05 -3.66
C GLU A 88 -9.65 2.57 -3.98
N ALA A 89 -8.64 1.75 -3.72
CA ALA A 89 -8.67 0.32 -3.93
C ALA A 89 -7.94 -0.40 -2.79
N TRP A 90 -8.39 -1.61 -2.50
CA TRP A 90 -7.75 -2.50 -1.53
C TRP A 90 -7.18 -3.72 -2.26
N TYR A 91 -5.85 -3.82 -2.25
CA TYR A 91 -5.09 -4.92 -2.77
C TYR A 91 -4.73 -5.85 -1.62
N ARG A 92 -5.46 -6.96 -1.49
CA ARG A 92 -5.29 -7.91 -0.42
C ARG A 92 -4.77 -9.23 -0.95
N TYR A 93 -3.70 -9.71 -0.33
CA TYR A 93 -3.04 -10.95 -0.71
C TYR A 93 -2.80 -11.83 0.51
N ARG A 94 -2.65 -13.13 0.23
CA ARG A 94 -2.12 -14.10 1.18
C ARG A 94 -0.89 -14.78 0.58
N VAL A 95 0.17 -14.89 1.38
CA VAL A 95 1.36 -15.66 1.05
C VAL A 95 1.32 -16.98 1.82
N GLU A 96 1.13 -18.07 1.08
CA GLU A 96 0.94 -19.41 1.59
C GLU A 96 1.50 -20.44 0.59
N GLY A 97 2.29 -21.39 1.09
CA GLY A 97 2.92 -22.42 0.27
C GLY A 97 3.90 -21.86 -0.77
N GLY A 98 4.59 -20.77 -0.45
CA GLY A 98 5.55 -20.11 -1.34
C GLY A 98 4.91 -19.39 -2.53
N ARG A 99 3.60 -19.10 -2.45
CA ARG A 99 2.82 -18.47 -3.52
C ARG A 99 2.05 -17.28 -3.00
N CYS A 100 1.78 -16.32 -3.88
CA CYS A 100 0.85 -15.24 -3.60
C CYS A 100 -0.52 -15.54 -4.21
N VAL A 101 -1.57 -15.48 -3.38
CA VAL A 101 -2.97 -15.60 -3.80
C VAL A 101 -3.75 -14.34 -3.44
N ILE A 102 -4.74 -13.99 -4.27
CA ILE A 102 -5.67 -12.91 -3.96
C ILE A 102 -6.58 -13.37 -2.82
N ALA A 103 -6.83 -12.48 -1.85
CA ALA A 103 -7.58 -12.79 -0.62
C ALA A 103 -8.82 -11.92 -0.42
#